data_AF-A0AA36H825-F1
#
_entry.id   AF-A0AA36H825-F1
#
_cell.length_a   1.000
_cell.length_b   1.000
_cell.length_c   1.000
_cell.angle_alpha   90.00
_cell.angle_beta   90.00
_cell.angle_gamma   90.00
#
_symmetry.space_group_name_H-M   'P 1'
#
loop_
_entity.id
_entity.type
_entity.pdbx_description
1 polymer ?
#
loop_
_entity_poly.entity_id
_entity_poly.type
_entity_poly.pdbx_seq_one_letter_code
_entity_poly.pdbx_strand_id
1 'polypeptide(L)'
;MKMIGVSAPLLFLLPVWLKAFSTIWEYPTEQCHKKNGTTYIDFKKYNITTNSNFKFNGDQIVIFYEDTFGLYPYYENYSMDHPVNGGLPQKCDLKAHLKKAKEDIKTNIPDENFSGLAIIDFERWRPLFSENDYMKKRVFQNESIRMHSGTLNGTNISDDDYRDYYSKAEVEFNHHAKMAFIFQASQALFPSVYLGSSTKTQKPLQRFRYVQAVLRETRRISKRHKQLPIYAYTKFEYDQIGVTSDFYDVHDLCAGIAQPIFLGVDGLILWSSSSHMAARCIGIKEEVNKRVGPLISKLTEARIKCSEELCNSTGRCIRRGFKNQWCPMPKLKVWEYEYNKDEYACECIREYKFPNCIKVENGPAPKK
;
A
#
# COMPACT_ATOMS: atom_id res chain seq x y z
N MET A 1 -13.07 -14.81 53.21
CA MET A 1 -12.04 -13.85 52.78
C MET A 1 -12.29 -13.46 51.33
N LYS A 2 -12.91 -12.29 51.09
CA LYS A 2 -12.99 -11.68 49.75
C LYS A 2 -11.74 -10.82 49.59
N MET A 3 -10.84 -11.18 48.68
CA MET A 3 -9.78 -10.27 48.26
C MET A 3 -10.37 -9.26 47.28
N ILE A 4 -10.33 -8.00 47.69
CA ILE A 4 -10.65 -6.84 46.87
C ILE A 4 -9.48 -6.65 45.89
N GLY A 5 -9.68 -7.05 44.64
CA GLY A 5 -8.78 -6.71 43.55
C GLY A 5 -9.08 -5.29 43.10
N VAL A 6 -8.20 -4.36 43.45
CA VAL A 6 -8.22 -2.98 42.96
C VAL A 6 -7.99 -3.02 41.45
N SER A 7 -9.01 -2.65 40.68
CA SER A 7 -8.88 -2.40 39.25
C SER A 7 -7.94 -1.22 39.05
N ALA A 8 -6.74 -1.48 38.56
CA ALA A 8 -5.88 -0.44 38.01
C ALA A 8 -6.68 0.29 36.92
N PRO A 9 -6.71 1.63 36.90
CA PRO A 9 -7.38 2.35 35.84
C PRO A 9 -6.70 1.97 34.54
N LEU A 10 -7.52 1.53 33.57
CA LEU A 10 -7.11 1.36 32.18
C LEU A 10 -6.51 2.70 31.73
N LEU A 11 -5.19 2.83 31.83
CA LEU A 11 -4.46 3.81 31.03
C LEU A 11 -4.84 3.45 29.61
N PHE A 12 -5.72 4.26 29.01
CA PHE A 12 -5.95 4.24 27.58
C PHE A 12 -4.58 4.45 26.94
N LEU A 13 -3.92 3.34 26.59
CA LEU A 13 -2.81 3.35 25.65
C LEU A 13 -3.37 4.06 24.44
N LEU A 14 -2.89 5.29 24.23
CA LEU A 14 -3.18 6.05 23.02
C LEU A 14 -3.01 5.07 21.85
N PRO A 15 -4.06 4.85 21.05
CA PRO A 15 -3.99 3.83 20.02
C PRO A 15 -2.78 4.14 19.15
N VAL A 16 -2.02 3.10 18.81
CA VAL A 16 -0.81 3.11 17.97
C VAL A 16 -0.98 3.93 16.66
N TRP A 17 -2.24 4.21 16.32
CA TRP A 17 -2.80 5.14 15.34
C TRP A 17 -2.46 6.63 15.51
N LEU A 18 -1.89 7.04 16.63
CA LEU A 18 -1.31 8.39 16.82
C LEU A 18 0.13 8.50 16.32
N LYS A 19 0.65 7.46 15.66
CA LYS A 19 1.99 7.52 15.06
C LYS A 19 2.05 8.61 14.01
N ALA A 20 3.03 9.49 14.20
CA ALA A 20 3.58 10.33 13.16
C ALA A 20 3.81 9.54 11.86
N PHE A 21 3.84 10.25 10.75
CA PHE A 21 4.20 9.71 9.44
C PHE A 21 5.39 8.72 9.55
N SER A 22 5.26 7.54 8.95
CA SER A 22 6.30 6.50 8.99
C SER A 22 6.70 6.03 7.59
N THR A 23 8.00 5.84 7.38
CA THR A 23 8.50 5.13 6.18
C THR A 23 8.95 3.74 6.58
N ILE A 24 8.43 2.71 5.92
CA ILE A 24 8.75 1.30 6.15
C ILE A 24 9.55 0.76 4.98
N TRP A 25 10.63 0.04 5.29
CA TRP A 25 11.50 -0.61 4.35
C TRP A 25 11.09 -2.05 4.10
N GLU A 26 10.60 -2.32 2.90
CA GLU A 26 10.22 -3.64 2.39
C GLU A 26 11.05 -3.99 1.14
N TYR A 27 12.34 -3.62 1.13
CA TYR A 27 13.28 -4.22 0.17
C TYR A 27 13.85 -5.51 0.78
N PRO A 28 14.07 -6.57 -0.02
CA PRO A 28 14.67 -7.83 0.44
C PRO A 28 16.20 -7.73 0.64
N THR A 29 16.65 -6.75 1.44
CA THR A 29 18.07 -6.44 1.65
C THR A 29 18.73 -7.19 2.81
N GLU A 30 18.09 -8.19 3.43
CA GLU A 30 18.71 -9.03 4.48
C GLU A 30 20.13 -9.49 4.08
N GLN A 31 20.29 -9.96 2.84
CA GLN A 31 21.58 -10.38 2.28
C GLN A 31 22.59 -9.24 2.07
N CYS A 32 22.15 -7.99 2.05
CA CYS A 32 23.01 -6.80 1.93
C CYS A 32 23.60 -6.37 3.29
N HIS A 33 23.05 -6.81 4.43
CA HIS A 33 23.41 -6.31 5.76
C HIS A 33 24.30 -7.26 6.57
N LYS A 34 25.35 -7.81 5.95
CA LYS A 34 26.34 -8.64 6.65
C LYS A 34 27.18 -7.80 7.62
N LYS A 35 27.52 -8.36 8.79
CA LYS A 35 28.37 -7.72 9.82
C LYS A 35 29.74 -7.38 9.19
N ASN A 36 30.14 -6.10 9.23
CA ASN A 36 31.32 -5.51 8.55
C ASN A 36 31.23 -5.37 7.01
N GLY A 37 30.04 -5.50 6.42
CA GLY A 37 29.83 -5.36 4.98
C GLY A 37 29.88 -3.91 4.49
N THR A 38 30.50 -3.68 3.34
CA THR A 38 30.54 -2.39 2.64
C THR A 38 29.16 -1.91 2.17
N THR A 39 28.13 -2.73 2.30
CA THR A 39 26.74 -2.53 1.84
C THR A 39 25.75 -2.17 2.96
N TYR A 40 26.21 -1.97 4.20
CA TYR A 40 25.33 -1.57 5.31
C TYR A 40 24.70 -0.18 5.10
N ILE A 41 23.43 -0.05 5.48
CA ILE A 41 22.64 1.19 5.48
C ILE A 41 22.15 1.43 6.91
N ASP A 42 22.42 2.63 7.45
CA ASP A 42 21.87 3.05 8.73
C ASP A 42 20.47 3.67 8.52
N PHE A 43 19.43 2.84 8.53
CA PHE A 43 18.05 3.29 8.31
C PHE A 43 17.52 4.19 9.44
N LYS A 44 17.97 3.97 10.68
CA LYS A 44 17.55 4.77 11.84
C LYS A 44 17.94 6.23 11.67
N LYS A 45 19.12 6.50 11.09
CA LYS A 45 19.57 7.85 10.73
C LYS A 45 18.57 8.62 9.86
N TYR A 46 17.75 7.93 9.06
CA TYR A 46 16.82 8.54 8.12
C TYR A 46 15.35 8.42 8.52
N ASN A 47 15.06 8.00 9.76
CA ASN A 47 13.70 7.69 10.23
C ASN A 47 12.98 6.63 9.36
N ILE A 48 13.74 5.67 8.81
CA ILE A 48 13.20 4.54 8.05
C ILE A 48 13.09 3.34 9.00
N THR A 49 11.89 2.80 9.12
CA THR A 49 11.56 1.64 9.95
C THR A 49 11.83 0.36 9.15
N THR A 50 12.47 -0.63 9.78
CA THR A 50 12.75 -1.93 9.17
C THR A 50 12.23 -3.04 10.07
N ASN A 51 11.87 -4.18 9.49
CA ASN A 51 11.75 -5.41 10.25
C ASN A 51 13.07 -5.75 10.96
N SER A 52 12.96 -6.50 12.05
CA SER A 52 14.10 -7.03 12.80
C SER A 52 15.04 -7.82 11.90
N ASN A 53 16.34 -7.53 12.03
CA ASN A 53 17.41 -8.12 11.18
C ASN A 53 17.22 -7.89 9.67
N PHE A 54 16.44 -6.87 9.27
CA PHE A 54 16.16 -6.54 7.87
C PHE A 54 15.47 -7.66 7.09
N LYS A 55 14.74 -8.54 7.79
CA LYS A 55 13.94 -9.58 7.18
C LYS A 55 12.87 -8.98 6.29
N PHE A 56 12.56 -9.65 5.18
CA PHE A 56 11.53 -9.20 4.27
C PHE A 56 10.14 -9.17 4.95
N ASN A 57 9.78 -10.25 5.65
CA ASN A 57 8.61 -10.33 6.52
C ASN A 57 9.03 -10.35 8.01
N GLY A 58 8.36 -9.58 8.86
CA GLY A 58 8.73 -9.46 10.27
C GLY A 58 7.78 -8.61 11.12
N ASP A 59 8.30 -8.00 12.17
CA ASP A 59 7.53 -7.33 13.23
C ASP A 59 6.90 -5.98 12.84
N GLN A 60 7.36 -5.37 11.74
CA GLN A 60 6.86 -4.08 11.24
C GLN A 60 5.91 -4.25 10.05
N ILE A 61 6.23 -5.19 9.15
CA ILE A 61 5.49 -5.45 7.91
C ILE A 61 5.61 -6.91 7.50
N VAL A 62 4.48 -7.48 7.05
CA VAL A 62 4.37 -8.81 6.45
C VAL A 62 3.51 -8.72 5.20
N ILE A 63 4.00 -9.26 4.09
CA ILE A 63 3.26 -9.40 2.84
C ILE A 63 2.97 -10.88 2.55
N PHE A 64 1.74 -11.12 2.11
CA PHE A 64 1.20 -12.40 1.71
C PHE A 64 0.96 -12.40 0.21
N TYR A 65 1.81 -13.12 -0.54
CA TYR A 65 1.66 -13.24 -1.97
C TYR A 65 0.59 -14.27 -2.35
N GLU A 66 -0.10 -14.00 -3.44
CA GLU A 66 -1.13 -14.84 -4.07
C GLU A 66 -0.78 -16.32 -4.29
N ASP A 67 0.49 -16.66 -4.47
CA ASP A 67 0.96 -18.03 -4.68
C ASP A 67 1.13 -18.84 -3.39
N THR A 68 1.20 -18.15 -2.24
CA THR A 68 1.54 -18.73 -0.93
C THR A 68 0.50 -18.46 0.14
N PHE A 69 -0.53 -17.66 -0.15
CA PHE A 69 -1.56 -17.29 0.81
C PHE A 69 -2.94 -17.87 0.49
N GLY A 70 -3.39 -18.81 1.33
CA GLY A 70 -4.65 -19.49 1.13
C GLY A 70 -4.62 -20.40 -0.09
N LEU A 71 -5.78 -20.63 -0.67
CA LEU A 71 -5.95 -21.33 -1.95
C LEU A 71 -6.49 -20.35 -2.99
N TYR A 72 -5.74 -19.29 -3.28
CA TYR A 72 -6.15 -18.25 -4.22
C TYR A 72 -6.32 -18.84 -5.64
N PRO A 73 -7.48 -18.66 -6.30
CA PRO A 73 -7.73 -19.22 -7.63
C PRO A 73 -7.13 -18.35 -8.73
N TYR A 74 -6.40 -18.94 -9.67
CA TYR A 74 -5.87 -18.21 -10.83
C TYR A 74 -5.48 -19.14 -11.98
N TYR A 75 -5.24 -18.59 -13.17
CA TYR A 75 -4.65 -19.30 -14.29
C TYR A 75 -3.14 -19.07 -14.34
N GLU A 76 -2.36 -20.14 -14.21
CA GLU A 76 -0.90 -20.03 -14.30
C GLU A 76 -0.49 -19.56 -15.70
N ASN A 77 0.40 -18.57 -15.75
CA ASN A 77 0.76 -17.86 -16.99
C ASN A 77 -0.43 -17.29 -17.79
N TYR A 78 -1.60 -17.13 -17.15
CA TYR A 78 -2.86 -16.76 -17.79
C TYR A 78 -3.30 -17.76 -18.88
N SER A 79 -2.89 -19.02 -18.75
CA SER A 79 -3.30 -20.12 -19.63
C SER A 79 -4.49 -20.86 -19.04
N MET A 80 -5.54 -21.04 -19.84
CA MET A 80 -6.74 -21.81 -19.49
C MET A 80 -6.45 -23.28 -19.19
N ASP A 81 -5.35 -23.83 -19.72
CA ASP A 81 -4.94 -25.23 -19.52
C ASP A 81 -4.32 -25.48 -18.15
N HIS A 82 -4.00 -24.41 -17.41
CA HIS A 82 -3.32 -24.49 -16.11
C HIS A 82 -4.10 -23.75 -15.02
N PRO A 83 -5.33 -24.19 -14.68
CA PRO A 83 -6.09 -23.61 -13.58
C PRO A 83 -5.52 -24.05 -12.22
N VAL A 84 -5.15 -23.08 -11.40
CA VAL A 84 -4.77 -23.27 -9.99
C VAL A 84 -5.98 -22.98 -9.12
N ASN A 85 -6.28 -23.88 -8.17
CA ASN A 85 -7.44 -23.80 -7.27
C ASN A 85 -8.78 -23.52 -7.98
N GLY A 86 -8.95 -24.05 -9.20
CA GLY A 86 -10.16 -23.87 -10.01
C GLY A 86 -10.12 -22.69 -10.98
N GLY A 87 -9.10 -21.83 -10.94
CA GLY A 87 -8.85 -20.74 -11.89
C GLY A 87 -9.70 -19.47 -11.68
N LEU A 88 -10.92 -19.63 -11.18
CA LEU A 88 -11.91 -18.56 -11.00
C LEU A 88 -12.43 -18.51 -9.56
N PRO A 89 -12.81 -17.33 -9.04
CA PRO A 89 -13.37 -17.21 -7.70
C PRO A 89 -14.66 -18.03 -7.50
N GLN A 90 -15.52 -18.13 -8.51
CA GLN A 90 -16.74 -18.97 -8.47
C GLN A 90 -16.48 -20.48 -8.50
N LYS A 91 -15.24 -20.92 -8.82
CA LYS A 91 -14.82 -22.33 -8.82
C LYS A 91 -13.94 -22.71 -7.62
N CYS A 92 -13.65 -21.75 -6.74
CA CYS A 92 -12.80 -21.95 -5.58
C CYS A 92 -13.58 -22.54 -4.41
N ASP A 93 -13.03 -23.55 -3.73
CA ASP A 93 -13.54 -23.97 -2.42
C ASP A 93 -13.16 -22.92 -1.36
N LEU A 94 -14.08 -22.00 -1.10
CA LEU A 94 -13.87 -20.92 -0.14
C LEU A 94 -13.59 -21.43 1.28
N LYS A 95 -14.17 -22.56 1.69
CA LYS A 95 -13.95 -23.10 3.04
C LYS A 95 -12.53 -23.64 3.18
N ALA A 96 -12.05 -24.36 2.17
CA ALA A 96 -10.67 -24.82 2.11
C ALA A 96 -9.68 -23.65 2.04
N HIS A 97 -9.98 -22.63 1.20
CA HIS A 97 -9.19 -21.40 1.12
C HIS A 97 -9.04 -20.72 2.48
N LEU A 98 -10.16 -20.50 3.19
CA LEU A 98 -10.15 -19.84 4.50
C LEU A 98 -9.42 -20.66 5.58
N LYS A 99 -9.52 -21.99 5.52
CA LYS A 99 -8.75 -22.87 6.41
C LYS A 99 -7.25 -22.70 6.19
N LYS A 100 -6.81 -22.77 4.93
CA LYS A 100 -5.40 -22.61 4.55
C LYS A 100 -4.90 -21.19 4.89
N ALA A 101 -5.66 -20.16 4.57
CA ALA A 101 -5.30 -18.77 4.90
C ALA A 101 -5.11 -18.57 6.41
N LYS A 102 -5.96 -19.19 7.25
CA LYS A 102 -5.79 -19.16 8.71
C LYS A 102 -4.47 -19.81 9.16
N GLU A 103 -4.08 -20.92 8.56
CA GLU A 103 -2.81 -21.60 8.84
C GLU A 103 -1.61 -20.73 8.39
N ASP A 104 -1.72 -20.10 7.22
CA ASP A 104 -0.67 -19.22 6.67
C ASP A 104 -0.48 -17.95 7.52
N ILE A 105 -1.57 -17.35 8.01
CA ILE A 105 -1.51 -16.21 8.97
C ILE A 105 -0.75 -16.64 10.22
N LYS A 106 -1.14 -17.76 10.86
CA LYS A 106 -0.48 -18.23 12.09
C LYS A 106 1.00 -18.52 11.90
N THR A 107 1.37 -18.99 10.70
CA THR A 107 2.75 -19.34 10.38
C THR A 107 3.61 -18.08 10.18
N ASN A 108 3.10 -17.08 9.44
CA ASN A 108 3.88 -15.88 9.10
C ASN A 108 3.77 -14.76 10.12
N ILE A 109 2.69 -14.74 10.92
CA ILE A 109 2.44 -13.79 12.01
C ILE A 109 2.19 -14.61 13.29
N PRO A 110 3.25 -15.17 13.91
CA PRO A 110 3.10 -15.99 15.11
C PRO A 110 2.80 -15.18 16.38
N ASP A 111 3.12 -13.87 16.38
CA ASP A 111 2.79 -12.98 17.49
C ASP A 111 1.32 -12.56 17.42
N GLU A 112 0.52 -13.03 18.37
CA GLU A 112 -0.91 -12.66 18.47
C GLU A 112 -1.14 -11.17 18.76
N ASN A 113 -0.11 -10.45 19.24
CA ASN A 113 -0.14 -9.00 19.46
C ASN A 113 0.48 -8.20 18.31
N PHE A 114 0.68 -8.82 17.14
CA PHE A 114 1.21 -8.14 15.97
C PHE A 114 0.41 -6.88 15.65
N SER A 115 1.11 -5.76 15.56
CA SER A 115 0.54 -4.43 15.30
C SER A 115 1.22 -3.72 14.12
N GLY A 116 2.03 -4.46 13.35
CA GLY A 116 2.60 -4.01 12.09
C GLY A 116 1.57 -4.06 10.94
N LEU A 117 2.05 -3.84 9.72
CA LEU A 117 1.23 -3.91 8.51
C LEU A 117 1.17 -5.34 7.98
N ALA A 118 -0.04 -5.85 7.74
CA ALA A 118 -0.25 -7.11 7.03
C ALA A 118 -0.88 -6.82 5.66
N ILE A 119 -0.14 -7.07 4.59
CA ILE A 119 -0.55 -6.81 3.21
C ILE A 119 -0.90 -8.13 2.53
N ILE A 120 -2.03 -8.17 1.84
CA ILE A 120 -2.41 -9.29 0.95
C ILE A 120 -2.22 -8.79 -0.48
N ASP A 121 -1.30 -9.42 -1.19
CA ASP A 121 -0.91 -9.05 -2.54
C ASP A 121 -1.53 -10.00 -3.57
N PHE A 122 -2.78 -9.70 -3.92
CA PHE A 122 -3.57 -10.44 -4.91
C PHE A 122 -3.70 -9.59 -6.17
N GLU A 123 -2.98 -9.98 -7.21
CA GLU A 123 -2.90 -9.26 -8.47
C GLU A 123 -3.41 -10.07 -9.67
N ARG A 124 -3.59 -11.39 -9.62
CA ARG A 124 -3.96 -12.20 -10.81
C ARG A 124 -5.23 -11.72 -11.48
N TRP A 125 -6.29 -11.46 -10.73
CA TRP A 125 -7.55 -10.92 -11.24
C TRP A 125 -8.02 -9.74 -10.41
N ARG A 126 -8.76 -8.85 -11.06
CA ARG A 126 -9.45 -7.76 -10.38
C ARG A 126 -10.81 -8.23 -9.89
N PRO A 127 -11.26 -7.73 -8.75
CA PRO A 127 -12.47 -8.24 -8.13
C PRO A 127 -13.77 -7.66 -8.74
N LEU A 128 -13.65 -6.72 -9.69
CA LEU A 128 -14.73 -6.35 -10.62
C LEU A 128 -14.50 -7.04 -11.96
N PHE A 129 -15.49 -7.81 -12.41
CA PHE A 129 -15.46 -8.55 -13.67
C PHE A 129 -15.06 -7.66 -14.85
N SER A 130 -15.68 -6.48 -14.96
CA SER A 130 -15.45 -5.51 -16.03
C SER A 130 -14.00 -5.02 -16.12
N GLU A 131 -13.24 -5.05 -15.02
CA GLU A 131 -11.85 -4.58 -15.00
C GLU A 131 -10.84 -5.66 -15.44
N ASN A 132 -11.30 -6.88 -15.75
CA ASN A 132 -10.46 -7.96 -16.27
C ASN A 132 -10.43 -8.02 -17.81
N ASP A 133 -10.88 -6.97 -18.49
CA ASP A 133 -10.97 -6.88 -19.96
C ASP A 133 -9.65 -6.52 -20.65
N TYR A 134 -8.54 -6.43 -19.91
CA TYR A 134 -7.27 -5.92 -20.42
C TYR A 134 -6.13 -6.94 -20.40
N MET A 135 -5.40 -7.04 -21.51
CA MET A 135 -4.24 -7.91 -21.74
C MET A 135 -4.49 -9.35 -21.25
N LYS A 136 -3.56 -9.89 -20.46
CA LYS A 136 -3.54 -11.28 -19.99
C LYS A 136 -4.71 -11.61 -19.06
N LYS A 137 -5.33 -10.61 -18.41
CA LYS A 137 -6.46 -10.84 -17.49
C LYS A 137 -7.77 -11.19 -18.20
N ARG A 138 -7.83 -11.05 -19.53
CA ARG A 138 -9.01 -11.45 -20.33
C ARG A 138 -9.42 -12.90 -20.13
N VAL A 139 -8.48 -13.79 -19.78
CA VAL A 139 -8.77 -15.19 -19.47
C VAL A 139 -9.86 -15.32 -18.38
N PHE A 140 -9.91 -14.43 -17.38
CA PHE A 140 -10.92 -14.50 -16.33
C PHE A 140 -12.32 -14.17 -16.83
N GLN A 141 -12.45 -13.21 -17.75
CA GLN A 141 -13.73 -12.92 -18.40
C GLN A 141 -14.14 -14.06 -19.32
N ASN A 142 -13.23 -14.47 -20.21
CA ASN A 142 -13.50 -15.52 -21.20
C ASN A 142 -13.94 -16.82 -20.54
N GLU A 143 -13.22 -17.28 -19.51
CA GLU A 143 -13.55 -18.54 -18.85
C GLU A 143 -14.81 -18.43 -17.99
N SER A 144 -15.12 -17.28 -17.40
CA SER A 144 -16.41 -17.07 -16.72
C SER A 144 -17.58 -17.10 -17.71
N ILE A 145 -17.43 -16.50 -18.89
CA ILE A 145 -18.45 -16.56 -19.96
C ILE A 145 -18.60 -17.99 -20.46
N ARG A 146 -17.47 -18.70 -20.65
CA ARG A 146 -17.44 -20.08 -21.11
C ARG A 146 -18.18 -21.05 -20.17
N MET A 147 -18.18 -20.78 -18.87
CA MET A 147 -18.96 -21.55 -17.89
C MET A 147 -20.47 -21.50 -18.16
N HIS A 148 -20.98 -20.40 -18.72
CA HIS A 148 -22.39 -20.24 -19.06
C HIS A 148 -22.73 -20.64 -20.50
N SER A 149 -21.79 -20.56 -21.43
CA SER A 149 -22.00 -20.95 -22.83
C SER A 149 -21.98 -22.47 -23.06
N GLY A 150 -21.46 -23.25 -22.11
CA GLY A 150 -21.16 -24.67 -22.30
C GLY A 150 -19.91 -24.92 -23.16
N THR A 151 -19.46 -26.19 -23.23
CA THR A 151 -18.29 -26.64 -24.00
C THR A 151 -18.57 -26.60 -25.51
N LEU A 152 -18.71 -25.41 -26.10
CA LEU A 152 -18.99 -25.28 -27.53
C LEU A 152 -17.69 -25.37 -28.32
N ASN A 153 -17.41 -26.58 -28.81
CA ASN A 153 -16.51 -26.80 -29.94
C ASN A 153 -17.13 -26.16 -31.19
N GLY A 154 -16.82 -24.90 -31.46
CA GLY A 154 -16.84 -24.32 -32.81
C GLY A 154 -18.21 -23.95 -33.41
N THR A 155 -19.09 -23.25 -32.69
CA THR A 155 -20.30 -22.66 -33.31
C THR A 155 -20.35 -21.13 -33.17
N ASN A 156 -20.90 -20.47 -34.20
CA ASN A 156 -21.20 -19.04 -34.22
C ASN A 156 -22.26 -18.74 -33.14
N ILE A 157 -21.82 -18.25 -31.98
CA ILE A 157 -22.71 -17.76 -30.91
C ILE A 157 -23.45 -16.53 -31.44
N SER A 158 -24.77 -16.49 -31.30
CA SER A 158 -25.54 -15.29 -31.65
C SER A 158 -25.19 -14.13 -30.70
N ASP A 159 -25.29 -12.89 -31.18
CA ASP A 159 -24.97 -11.72 -30.35
C ASP A 159 -25.86 -11.66 -29.08
N ASP A 160 -27.11 -12.10 -29.17
CA ASP A 160 -28.03 -12.13 -28.04
C ASP A 160 -27.64 -13.20 -26.99
N ASP A 161 -27.22 -14.39 -27.44
CA ASP A 161 -26.73 -15.43 -26.53
C ASP A 161 -25.43 -15.00 -25.83
N TYR A 162 -24.50 -14.36 -26.54
CA TYR A 162 -23.27 -13.85 -25.94
C TYR A 162 -23.56 -12.80 -24.86
N ARG A 163 -24.50 -11.88 -25.12
CA ARG A 163 -24.90 -10.85 -24.14
C ARG A 163 -25.50 -11.45 -22.88
N ASP A 164 -26.33 -12.49 -23.02
CA ASP A 164 -26.88 -13.22 -21.87
C ASP A 164 -25.78 -13.92 -21.07
N TYR A 165 -24.86 -14.63 -21.72
CA TYR A 165 -23.72 -15.29 -21.04
C TYR A 165 -22.79 -14.30 -20.35
N TYR A 166 -22.51 -13.16 -20.99
CA TYR A 166 -21.72 -12.08 -20.39
C TYR A 166 -22.38 -11.56 -19.12
N SER A 167 -23.69 -11.26 -19.17
CA SER A 167 -24.41 -10.74 -18.02
C SER A 167 -24.42 -11.73 -16.85
N LYS A 168 -24.63 -13.02 -17.12
CA LYS A 168 -24.56 -14.08 -16.11
C LYS A 168 -23.15 -14.20 -15.50
N ALA A 169 -22.12 -14.19 -16.33
CA ALA A 169 -20.72 -14.25 -15.91
C ALA A 169 -20.34 -13.08 -15.00
N GLU A 170 -20.76 -11.87 -15.38
CA GLU A 170 -20.50 -10.66 -14.61
C GLU A 170 -21.14 -10.72 -13.21
N VAL A 171 -22.41 -11.12 -13.14
CA VAL A 171 -23.13 -11.25 -11.86
C VAL A 171 -22.48 -12.31 -10.97
N GLU A 172 -22.20 -13.50 -11.51
CA GLU A 172 -21.62 -14.60 -10.74
C GLU A 172 -20.19 -14.28 -10.28
N PHE A 173 -19.35 -13.75 -11.16
CA PHE A 173 -17.97 -13.38 -10.82
C PHE A 173 -17.95 -12.29 -9.75
N ASN A 174 -18.71 -11.20 -9.92
CA ASN A 174 -18.76 -10.11 -8.95
C ASN A 174 -19.31 -10.57 -7.59
N HIS A 175 -20.27 -11.49 -7.59
CA HIS A 175 -20.79 -12.10 -6.36
C HIS A 175 -19.70 -12.87 -5.60
N HIS A 176 -18.89 -13.67 -6.29
CA HIS A 176 -17.85 -14.50 -5.65
C HIS A 176 -16.57 -13.71 -5.34
N ALA A 177 -16.20 -12.73 -6.16
CA ALA A 177 -15.09 -11.81 -5.89
C ALA A 177 -15.38 -10.84 -4.73
N LYS A 178 -16.66 -10.64 -4.38
CA LYS A 178 -17.15 -9.94 -3.19
C LYS A 178 -16.53 -8.55 -2.96
N MET A 179 -16.67 -7.66 -3.95
CA MET A 179 -16.06 -6.32 -3.84
C MET A 179 -16.59 -5.41 -2.75
N ALA A 180 -17.88 -5.53 -2.44
CA ALA A 180 -18.61 -4.54 -1.66
C ALA A 180 -18.06 -4.31 -0.24
N PHE A 181 -17.33 -5.28 0.34
CA PHE A 181 -16.88 -5.20 1.72
C PHE A 181 -15.40 -4.80 1.88
N ILE A 182 -14.60 -4.71 0.81
CA ILE A 182 -13.13 -4.62 0.95
C ILE A 182 -12.72 -3.42 1.80
N PHE A 183 -13.23 -2.23 1.50
CA PHE A 183 -12.91 -1.03 2.28
C PHE A 183 -13.52 -1.03 3.68
N GLN A 184 -14.55 -1.82 3.93
CA GLN A 184 -15.15 -1.96 5.26
C GLN A 184 -14.36 -2.93 6.14
N ALA A 185 -13.77 -3.97 5.56
CA ALA A 185 -12.92 -4.94 6.26
C ALA A 185 -11.46 -4.51 6.36
N SER A 186 -10.98 -3.65 5.45
CA SER A 186 -9.62 -3.10 5.51
C SER A 186 -9.40 -2.21 6.72
N GLN A 187 -8.21 -2.34 7.32
CA GLN A 187 -7.71 -1.43 8.35
C GLN A 187 -6.75 -0.37 7.78
N ALA A 188 -6.29 -0.52 6.54
CA ALA A 188 -5.40 0.41 5.85
C ALA A 188 -5.61 0.34 4.33
N LEU A 189 -5.17 1.38 3.62
CA LEU A 189 -5.15 1.43 2.16
C LEU A 189 -3.70 1.49 1.66
N PHE A 190 -3.41 0.70 0.63
CA PHE A 190 -2.06 0.49 0.09
C PHE A 190 -1.96 0.84 -1.40
N PRO A 191 -2.15 2.12 -1.80
CA PRO A 191 -2.06 2.48 -3.21
C PRO A 191 -0.62 2.32 -3.72
N SER A 192 -0.46 1.67 -4.86
CA SER A 192 0.82 1.67 -5.59
C SER A 192 0.94 2.95 -6.42
N VAL A 193 2.09 3.62 -6.27
CA VAL A 193 2.44 4.85 -7.01
C VAL A 193 3.77 4.68 -7.75
N TYR A 194 4.09 3.45 -8.14
CA TYR A 194 5.33 3.11 -8.83
C TYR A 194 5.47 3.84 -10.18
N LEU A 195 6.67 4.35 -10.42
CA LEU A 195 7.17 4.79 -11.72
C LEU A 195 8.19 3.76 -12.22
N GLY A 196 7.94 3.16 -13.39
CA GLY A 196 8.83 2.17 -14.01
C GLY A 196 9.60 2.74 -15.20
N SER A 197 10.55 1.97 -15.75
CA SER A 197 11.37 2.41 -16.91
C SER A 197 10.54 2.87 -18.11
N SER A 198 9.38 2.24 -18.36
CA SER A 198 8.46 2.64 -19.42
C SER A 198 7.91 4.07 -19.27
N THR A 199 7.81 4.56 -18.03
CA THR A 199 7.30 5.91 -17.72
C THR A 199 8.34 7.00 -17.97
N LYS A 200 9.63 6.66 -18.15
CA LYS A 200 10.69 7.65 -18.43
C LYS A 200 10.47 8.39 -19.76
N THR A 201 9.74 7.78 -20.69
CA THR A 201 9.32 8.40 -21.96
C THR A 201 8.30 9.52 -21.77
N GLN A 202 7.58 9.54 -20.65
CA GLN A 202 6.57 10.54 -20.33
C GLN A 202 7.23 11.83 -19.81
N LYS A 203 6.53 12.96 -19.89
CA LYS A 203 6.99 14.20 -19.26
C LYS A 203 6.92 14.07 -17.74
N PRO A 204 7.86 14.65 -16.97
CA PRO A 204 7.78 14.66 -15.51
C PRO A 204 6.41 15.08 -14.96
N LEU A 205 5.78 16.09 -15.59
CA LEU A 205 4.43 16.56 -15.22
C LEU A 205 3.35 15.48 -15.30
N GLN A 206 3.46 14.57 -16.26
CA GLN A 206 2.50 13.48 -16.41
C GLN A 206 2.67 12.45 -15.28
N ARG A 207 3.91 12.06 -14.97
CA ARG A 207 4.20 11.12 -13.86
C ARG A 207 3.76 11.66 -12.50
N PHE A 208 4.01 12.93 -12.22
CA PHE A 208 3.52 13.60 -11.01
C PHE A 208 2.00 13.66 -10.93
N ARG A 209 1.31 13.91 -12.05
CA ARG A 209 -0.17 13.94 -12.08
C ARG A 209 -0.76 12.55 -11.92
N TYR A 210 -0.11 11.51 -12.44
CA TYR A 210 -0.48 10.12 -12.21
C TYR A 210 -0.45 9.80 -10.72
N VAL A 211 0.69 10.03 -10.04
CA VAL A 211 0.80 9.78 -8.59
C VAL A 211 -0.21 10.62 -7.81
N GLN A 212 -0.40 11.90 -8.19
CA GLN A 212 -1.40 12.77 -7.58
C GLN A 212 -2.83 12.23 -7.72
N ALA A 213 -3.20 11.71 -8.89
CA ALA A 213 -4.54 11.20 -9.14
C ALA A 213 -4.83 9.96 -8.29
N VAL A 214 -3.89 9.02 -8.24
CA VAL A 214 -3.98 7.81 -7.39
C VAL A 214 -4.17 8.23 -5.93
N LEU A 215 -3.30 9.09 -5.40
CA LEU A 215 -3.36 9.50 -4.00
C LEU A 215 -4.63 10.28 -3.66
N ARG A 216 -5.12 11.15 -4.55
CA ARG A 216 -6.38 11.88 -4.34
C ARG A 216 -7.56 10.94 -4.28
N GLU A 217 -7.59 9.92 -5.15
CA GLU A 217 -8.64 8.92 -5.12
C GLU A 217 -8.56 8.06 -3.85
N THR A 218 -7.37 7.63 -3.44
CA THR A 218 -7.20 6.91 -2.17
C THR A 218 -7.65 7.75 -0.98
N ARG A 219 -7.36 9.05 -0.95
CA ARG A 219 -7.82 9.96 0.10
C ARG A 219 -9.33 10.13 0.11
N ARG A 220 -9.98 10.17 -1.06
CA ARG A 220 -11.45 10.19 -1.18
C ARG A 220 -12.06 8.93 -0.57
N ILE A 221 -11.51 7.75 -0.89
CA ILE A 221 -11.94 6.47 -0.33
C ILE A 221 -11.68 6.41 1.18
N SER A 222 -10.49 6.76 1.65
CA SER A 222 -10.15 6.82 3.08
C SER A 222 -11.19 7.63 3.85
N LYS A 223 -11.50 8.87 3.41
CA LYS A 223 -12.50 9.73 4.06
C LYS A 223 -13.90 9.11 4.10
N ARG A 224 -14.31 8.41 3.03
CA ARG A 224 -15.60 7.70 2.97
C ARG A 224 -15.64 6.50 3.93
N HIS A 225 -14.50 5.87 4.20
CA HIS A 225 -14.40 4.64 4.99
C HIS A 225 -13.67 4.88 6.32
N LYS A 226 -14.24 5.70 7.21
CA LYS A 226 -13.70 5.93 8.57
C LYS A 226 -12.29 6.54 8.64
N GLN A 227 -11.85 7.28 7.62
CA GLN A 227 -10.50 7.84 7.53
C GLN A 227 -9.41 6.77 7.66
N LEU A 228 -9.52 5.69 6.88
CA LEU A 228 -8.49 4.64 6.82
C LEU A 228 -7.10 5.25 6.62
N PRO A 229 -6.08 4.74 7.31
CA PRO A 229 -4.71 5.19 7.13
C PRO A 229 -4.21 4.75 5.74
N ILE A 230 -3.36 5.56 5.14
CA ILE A 230 -2.84 5.34 3.78
C ILE A 230 -1.34 5.12 3.85
N TYR A 231 -0.89 3.96 3.38
CA TYR A 231 0.52 3.63 3.23
C TYR A 231 0.83 3.47 1.75
N ALA A 232 1.42 4.49 1.13
CA ALA A 232 1.66 4.47 -0.30
C ALA A 232 2.86 3.57 -0.63
N TYR A 233 2.62 2.56 -1.47
CA TYR A 233 3.66 1.72 -2.03
C TYR A 233 4.42 2.50 -3.09
N THR A 234 5.72 2.66 -2.88
CA THR A 234 6.60 3.37 -3.78
C THR A 234 7.96 2.68 -3.84
N LYS A 235 8.80 3.13 -4.77
CA LYS A 235 10.18 2.66 -4.95
C LYS A 235 11.05 3.83 -5.36
N PHE A 236 12.34 3.59 -5.52
CA PHE A 236 13.26 4.58 -6.11
C PHE A 236 14.13 3.99 -7.22
N GLU A 237 13.79 2.80 -7.70
CA GLU A 237 14.40 2.11 -8.84
C GLU A 237 13.41 2.08 -10.02
N TYR A 238 13.82 2.49 -11.23
CA TYR A 238 12.99 2.32 -12.42
C TYR A 238 12.92 0.85 -12.84
N ASP A 239 14.05 0.15 -12.78
CA ASP A 239 14.20 -1.28 -13.04
C ASP A 239 14.64 -2.02 -11.76
N GLN A 240 13.80 -2.91 -11.25
CA GLN A 240 14.06 -3.72 -10.06
C GLN A 240 14.46 -5.16 -10.39
N ILE A 241 14.48 -5.51 -11.68
CA ILE A 241 14.72 -6.87 -12.17
C ILE A 241 16.13 -6.98 -12.72
N GLY A 242 16.63 -5.93 -13.40
CA GLY A 242 18.01 -5.87 -13.89
C GLY A 242 19.06 -5.65 -12.79
N VAL A 243 20.34 -5.70 -13.19
CA VAL A 243 21.50 -5.32 -12.35
C VAL A 243 21.78 -3.81 -12.46
N THR A 244 20.93 -3.07 -13.16
CA THR A 244 21.14 -1.64 -13.43
C THR A 244 20.90 -0.81 -12.18
N SER A 245 21.66 0.28 -12.03
CA SER A 245 21.49 1.29 -10.99
C SER A 245 20.62 2.46 -11.48
N ASP A 246 19.57 2.17 -12.25
CA ASP A 246 18.67 3.19 -12.79
C ASP A 246 17.66 3.64 -11.73
N PHE A 247 18.06 4.62 -10.94
CA PHE A 247 17.26 5.19 -9.86
C PHE A 247 16.45 6.41 -10.32
N TYR A 248 15.40 6.74 -9.57
CA TYR A 248 14.55 7.91 -9.82
C TYR A 248 15.36 9.19 -9.96
N ASP A 249 15.01 10.00 -10.95
CA ASP A 249 15.53 11.36 -11.05
C ASP A 249 14.93 12.27 -9.94
N VAL A 250 15.38 13.52 -9.87
CA VAL A 250 14.89 14.47 -8.86
C VAL A 250 13.39 14.76 -8.96
N HIS A 251 12.81 14.66 -10.16
CA HIS A 251 11.37 14.87 -10.35
C HIS A 251 10.57 13.69 -9.83
N ASP A 252 11.06 12.48 -10.08
CA ASP A 252 10.38 11.24 -9.72
C ASP A 252 10.58 10.88 -8.25
N LEU A 253 11.70 11.27 -7.63
CA LEU A 253 11.82 11.29 -6.18
C LEU A 253 10.76 12.19 -5.54
N CYS A 254 10.43 13.33 -6.15
CA CYS A 254 9.32 14.10 -5.62
C CYS A 254 7.96 13.51 -5.91
N ALA A 255 7.70 13.05 -7.14
CA ALA A 255 6.43 12.44 -7.47
C ALA A 255 6.15 11.22 -6.57
N GLY A 256 7.12 10.32 -6.43
CA GLY A 256 6.96 9.04 -5.73
C GLY A 256 7.15 9.08 -4.21
N ILE A 257 7.90 10.05 -3.66
CA ILE A 257 8.20 10.12 -2.21
C ILE A 257 7.66 11.41 -1.59
N ALA A 258 8.08 12.58 -2.07
CA ALA A 258 7.73 13.84 -1.41
C ALA A 258 6.23 14.19 -1.51
N GLN A 259 5.63 13.99 -2.70
CA GLN A 259 4.23 14.29 -2.95
C GLN A 259 3.27 13.47 -2.06
N PRO A 260 3.43 12.14 -1.88
CA PRO A 260 2.64 11.40 -0.89
C PRO A 260 2.69 12.03 0.51
N ILE A 261 3.89 12.39 1.00
CA ILE A 261 4.08 13.00 2.32
C ILE A 261 3.32 14.33 2.43
N PHE A 262 3.44 15.18 1.40
CA PHE A 262 2.73 16.45 1.31
C PHE A 262 1.21 16.31 1.21
N LEU A 263 0.71 15.22 0.61
CA LEU A 263 -0.72 14.96 0.44
C LEU A 263 -1.40 14.33 1.66
N GLY A 264 -0.66 14.10 2.74
CA GLY A 264 -1.25 13.67 3.99
C GLY A 264 -1.32 12.16 4.18
N VAL A 265 -0.54 11.34 3.45
CA VAL A 265 -0.49 9.89 3.71
C VAL A 265 0.06 9.59 5.11
N ASP A 266 -0.29 8.45 5.67
CA ASP A 266 0.13 8.00 7.00
C ASP A 266 1.51 7.33 6.95
N GLY A 267 1.88 6.77 5.80
CA GLY A 267 3.22 6.28 5.59
C GLY A 267 3.60 5.99 4.15
N LEU A 268 4.86 5.64 3.98
CA LEU A 268 5.43 5.11 2.74
C LEU A 268 5.89 3.67 2.98
N ILE A 269 5.69 2.81 1.99
CA ILE A 269 6.30 1.49 1.92
C ILE A 269 7.26 1.51 0.74
N LEU A 270 8.55 1.40 1.02
CA LEU A 270 9.59 1.30 0.01
C LEU A 270 9.74 -0.18 -0.34
N TRP A 271 9.37 -0.58 -1.54
CA TRP A 271 9.38 -1.98 -1.99
C TRP A 271 10.33 -2.22 -3.17
N SER A 272 10.95 -3.41 -3.22
CA SER A 272 11.76 -3.87 -4.36
C SER A 272 11.68 -5.38 -4.57
N SER A 273 11.91 -5.80 -5.81
CA SER A 273 12.00 -7.23 -6.16
C SER A 273 13.22 -7.88 -5.51
N SER A 274 13.17 -9.19 -5.28
CA SER A 274 14.33 -10.00 -4.87
C SER A 274 15.29 -10.30 -6.02
N SER A 275 14.88 -10.09 -7.27
CA SER A 275 15.68 -10.34 -8.48
C SER A 275 17.03 -9.65 -8.43
N HIS A 276 18.12 -10.42 -8.57
CA HIS A 276 19.50 -9.94 -8.57
C HIS A 276 19.87 -9.01 -7.39
N MET A 277 19.19 -9.11 -6.25
CA MET A 277 19.32 -8.13 -5.16
C MET A 277 20.76 -8.04 -4.60
N ALA A 278 21.48 -9.16 -4.51
CA ALA A 278 22.89 -9.16 -4.10
C ALA A 278 23.77 -8.24 -4.95
N ALA A 279 23.49 -8.15 -6.27
CA ALA A 279 24.24 -7.31 -7.19
C ALA A 279 23.83 -5.83 -7.11
N ARG A 280 22.63 -5.53 -6.59
CA ARG A 280 22.10 -4.15 -6.45
C ARG A 280 22.41 -3.49 -5.11
N CYS A 281 22.85 -4.24 -4.10
CA CYS A 281 23.08 -3.74 -2.73
C CYS A 281 23.94 -2.46 -2.67
N ILE A 282 25.02 -2.36 -3.46
CA ILE A 282 25.92 -1.18 -3.45
C ILE A 282 25.18 0.05 -3.97
N GLY A 283 24.55 -0.06 -5.15
CA GLY A 283 23.80 1.06 -5.74
C GLY A 283 22.66 1.52 -4.84
N ILE A 284 21.92 0.58 -4.25
CA ILE A 284 20.84 0.89 -3.30
C ILE A 284 21.39 1.65 -2.09
N LYS A 285 22.49 1.19 -1.49
CA LYS A 285 23.13 1.88 -0.36
C LYS A 285 23.55 3.30 -0.74
N GLU A 286 24.20 3.46 -1.88
CA GLU A 286 24.68 4.77 -2.34
C GLU A 286 23.51 5.73 -2.56
N GLU A 287 22.45 5.27 -3.20
CA GLU A 287 21.26 6.06 -3.48
C GLU A 287 20.51 6.45 -2.20
N VAL A 288 20.37 5.52 -1.24
CA VAL A 288 19.76 5.80 0.05
C VAL A 288 20.58 6.83 0.82
N ASN A 289 21.90 6.69 0.89
CA ASN A 289 22.74 7.63 1.62
C ASN A 289 22.84 9.00 0.95
N LYS A 290 22.80 9.06 -0.38
CA LYS A 290 23.01 10.28 -1.15
C LYS A 290 21.73 11.06 -1.43
N ARG A 291 20.55 10.43 -1.53
CA ARG A 291 19.34 11.14 -1.95
C ARG A 291 18.10 10.73 -1.16
N VAL A 292 17.76 9.44 -1.15
CA VAL A 292 16.46 8.96 -0.63
C VAL A 292 16.35 9.11 0.88
N GLY A 293 17.36 8.68 1.64
CA GLY A 293 17.38 8.77 3.10
C GLY A 293 17.29 10.20 3.61
N PRO A 294 18.17 11.12 3.17
CA PRO A 294 18.09 12.53 3.55
C PRO A 294 16.76 13.20 3.20
N LEU A 295 16.18 12.89 2.03
CA LEU A 295 14.84 13.37 1.63
C LEU A 295 13.77 12.93 2.63
N ILE A 296 13.73 11.63 2.95
CA ILE A 296 12.75 11.07 3.89
C ILE A 296 12.93 11.68 5.27
N SER A 297 14.17 11.77 5.79
CA SER A 297 14.42 12.35 7.11
C SER A 297 13.86 13.76 7.23
N LYS A 298 14.22 14.64 6.28
CA LYS A 298 13.79 16.05 6.27
C LYS A 298 12.26 16.19 6.19
N LEU A 299 11.62 15.41 5.33
CA LEU A 299 10.16 15.48 5.17
C LEU A 299 9.41 14.86 6.35
N THR A 300 9.96 13.82 6.97
CA THR A 300 9.44 13.25 8.22
C THR A 300 9.54 14.24 9.38
N GLU A 301 10.71 14.87 9.57
CA GLU A 301 10.94 15.92 10.57
C GLU A 301 9.94 17.08 10.40
N ALA A 302 9.77 17.55 9.16
CA ALA A 302 8.78 18.59 8.86
C ALA A 302 7.34 18.16 9.14
N ARG A 303 7.00 16.88 8.87
CA ARG A 303 5.67 16.34 9.19
C ARG A 303 5.42 16.25 10.69
N ILE A 304 6.40 15.83 11.47
CA ILE A 304 6.32 15.75 12.93
C ILE A 304 6.14 17.16 13.50
N LYS A 305 7.05 18.08 13.16
CA LYS A 305 6.99 19.47 13.61
C LYS A 305 5.67 20.15 13.25
N CYS A 306 5.20 19.91 12.03
CA CYS A 306 3.90 20.41 11.60
C CYS A 306 2.74 19.84 12.44
N SER A 307 2.74 18.54 12.71
CA SER A 307 1.72 17.89 13.52
C SER A 307 1.68 18.48 14.94
N GLU A 308 2.84 18.69 15.54
CA GLU A 308 2.98 19.31 16.86
C GLU A 308 2.48 20.76 16.87
N GLU A 309 2.93 21.58 15.92
CA GLU A 309 2.66 23.03 15.92
C GLU A 309 1.28 23.45 15.37
N LEU A 310 0.68 22.66 14.47
CA LEU A 310 -0.61 22.96 13.82
C LEU A 310 -1.74 22.01 14.20
N CYS A 311 -1.42 20.80 14.63
CA CYS A 311 -2.40 19.73 14.80
C CYS A 311 -2.44 19.16 16.21
N ASN A 312 -1.76 19.75 17.18
CA ASN A 312 -1.69 19.27 18.56
C ASN A 312 -1.36 17.76 18.63
N SER A 313 -0.47 17.31 17.74
CA SER A 313 -0.04 15.90 17.58
C SER A 313 -1.15 14.89 17.29
N THR A 314 -2.35 15.34 16.93
CA THR A 314 -3.57 14.52 16.77
C THR A 314 -4.25 14.75 15.41
N GLY A 315 -3.50 15.36 14.48
CA GLY A 315 -3.94 15.60 13.12
C GLY A 315 -2.81 15.39 12.12
N ARG A 316 -3.19 15.23 10.86
CA ARG A 316 -2.28 15.05 9.73
C ARG A 316 -2.03 16.40 9.07
N CYS A 317 -0.77 16.68 8.80
CA CYS A 317 -0.40 17.84 8.00
C CYS A 317 -0.54 17.58 6.51
N ILE A 318 -1.17 18.53 5.82
CA ILE A 318 -1.36 18.52 4.36
C ILE A 318 -0.81 19.83 3.83
N ARG A 319 0.11 19.77 2.89
CA ARG A 319 0.67 20.99 2.29
C ARG A 319 -0.39 21.68 1.43
N ARG A 320 -0.65 22.97 1.70
CA ARG A 320 -1.51 23.87 0.93
C ARG A 320 -0.94 24.04 -0.49
N GLY A 321 -1.77 24.45 -1.44
CA GLY A 321 -1.29 24.85 -2.78
C GLY A 321 -0.83 23.72 -3.71
N PHE A 322 -0.71 22.48 -3.23
CA PHE A 322 -0.39 21.31 -4.07
C PHE A 322 -1.46 20.94 -5.12
N LYS A 323 -2.54 21.74 -5.22
CA LYS A 323 -3.51 21.64 -6.32
C LYS A 323 -2.89 21.95 -7.68
N ASN A 324 -1.95 22.92 -7.74
CA ASN A 324 -1.39 23.44 -8.99
C ASN A 324 0.15 23.60 -9.00
N GLN A 325 0.84 23.40 -7.86
CA GLN A 325 2.30 23.54 -7.82
C GLN A 325 3.01 22.26 -8.29
N TRP A 326 3.79 22.42 -9.38
CA TRP A 326 4.84 21.50 -9.77
C TRP A 326 5.87 21.41 -8.64
N CYS A 327 6.44 20.22 -8.41
CA CYS A 327 7.45 20.09 -7.40
C CYS A 327 8.71 20.90 -7.76
N PRO A 328 9.14 21.87 -6.94
CA PRO A 328 10.26 22.75 -7.27
C PRO A 328 11.64 22.09 -7.15
N MET A 329 11.72 20.75 -7.22
CA MET A 329 12.93 19.94 -7.05
C MET A 329 14.15 20.32 -7.90
N PRO A 330 14.07 20.89 -9.12
CA PRO A 330 15.29 21.30 -9.80
C PRO A 330 16.01 22.49 -9.12
N LYS A 331 15.31 23.24 -8.24
CA LYS A 331 15.89 24.35 -7.44
C LYS A 331 16.01 24.02 -5.96
N LEU A 332 15.19 23.10 -5.45
CA LEU A 332 15.35 22.59 -4.10
C LEU A 332 16.53 21.61 -4.08
N LYS A 333 17.67 22.07 -3.60
CA LYS A 333 18.56 21.16 -2.88
C LYS A 333 17.70 20.57 -1.77
N VAL A 334 17.38 19.28 -1.84
CA VAL A 334 16.56 18.58 -0.83
C VAL A 334 17.12 18.80 0.59
N TRP A 335 18.42 19.03 0.68
CA TRP A 335 19.19 19.44 1.86
C TRP A 335 18.71 20.75 2.51
N GLU A 336 18.04 21.59 1.73
CA GLU A 336 17.56 22.94 2.08
C GLU A 336 16.02 22.96 2.23
N TYR A 337 15.34 21.79 2.26
CA TYR A 337 13.92 21.78 2.59
C TYR A 337 13.71 22.26 4.03
N GLU A 338 13.12 23.44 4.16
CA GLU A 338 12.77 24.05 5.43
C GLU A 338 11.25 24.05 5.62
N TYR A 339 10.83 23.60 6.79
CA TYR A 339 9.43 23.62 7.17
C TYR A 339 8.95 25.07 7.35
N ASN A 340 7.90 25.44 6.60
CA ASN A 340 7.16 26.68 6.78
C ASN A 340 5.71 26.36 7.15
N LYS A 341 5.30 26.76 8.36
CA LYS A 341 3.96 26.54 8.92
C LYS A 341 2.84 27.06 8.02
N ASP A 342 3.04 28.18 7.35
CA ASP A 342 2.01 28.82 6.51
C ASP A 342 1.67 28.03 5.24
N GLU A 343 2.57 27.14 4.84
CA GLU A 343 2.37 26.23 3.71
C GLU A 343 1.53 25.00 4.06
N TYR A 344 1.15 24.80 5.32
CA TYR A 344 0.45 23.59 5.75
C TYR A 344 -0.94 23.86 6.32
N ALA A 345 -1.82 22.89 6.14
CA ALA A 345 -3.13 22.80 6.75
C ALA A 345 -3.21 21.54 7.62
N CYS A 346 -4.00 21.61 8.67
CA CYS A 346 -4.26 20.48 9.53
C CYS A 346 -5.53 19.73 9.13
N GLU A 347 -5.46 18.40 9.06
CA GLU A 347 -6.61 17.51 8.99
C GLU A 347 -6.67 16.62 10.22
N CYS A 348 -7.64 16.85 11.10
CA CYS A 348 -7.78 16.10 12.33
C CYS A 348 -8.09 14.62 12.10
N ILE A 349 -7.51 13.77 12.96
CA ILE A 349 -7.93 12.37 13.09
C ILE A 349 -9.37 12.36 13.63
N ARG A 350 -10.16 11.36 13.26
CA ARG A 350 -11.63 11.28 13.44
C ARG A 350 -12.16 11.71 14.81
N GLU A 351 -11.43 11.42 15.87
CA GLU A 351 -11.82 11.69 17.28
C GLU A 351 -11.58 13.14 17.73
N TYR A 352 -10.96 13.96 16.88
CA TYR A 352 -10.50 15.31 17.18
C TYR A 352 -11.16 16.33 16.24
N LYS A 353 -11.36 17.57 16.71
CA LYS A 353 -12.04 18.62 15.94
C LYS A 353 -11.16 19.84 15.64
N PHE A 354 -11.41 20.42 14.47
CA PHE A 354 -10.82 21.68 14.00
C PHE A 354 -11.14 22.84 14.96
N PRO A 355 -10.30 23.90 15.11
CA PRO A 355 -9.07 24.20 14.35
C PRO A 355 -7.79 23.50 14.78
N ASN A 356 -7.68 23.03 16.03
CA ASN A 356 -6.41 22.55 16.59
C ASN A 356 -6.41 21.06 16.96
N CYS A 357 -7.36 20.28 16.43
CA CYS A 357 -7.52 18.86 16.73
C CYS A 357 -7.57 18.58 18.23
N ILE A 358 -8.48 19.26 18.93
CA ILE A 358 -8.71 19.01 20.36
C ILE A 358 -9.75 17.90 20.49
N LYS A 359 -9.54 16.99 21.45
CA LYS A 359 -10.45 15.87 21.72
C LYS A 359 -11.76 16.46 22.23
N VAL A 360 -12.87 16.02 21.67
CA VAL A 360 -14.19 16.39 22.21
C VAL A 360 -14.50 15.42 23.34
N GLU A 361 -14.73 15.93 24.55
CA GLU A 361 -15.32 15.12 25.61
C GLU A 361 -16.74 14.75 25.16
N ASN A 362 -16.95 13.47 24.86
CA ASN A 362 -18.30 12.98 24.59
C ASN A 362 -19.07 13.03 25.90
N GLY A 363 -19.94 14.03 26.07
CA GLY A 363 -21.05 13.95 27.01
C GLY A 363 -21.88 12.69 26.76
N PRO A 364 -22.59 12.16 27.78
CA PRO A 364 -23.33 10.92 27.65
C PRO A 364 -24.28 10.97 26.45
N ALA A 365 -24.25 9.93 25.63
CA ALA A 365 -25.11 9.82 24.46
C ALA A 365 -26.59 10.04 24.88
N PRO A 366 -27.38 10.80 24.10
CA PRO A 366 -28.80 10.88 24.36
C PRO A 366 -29.37 9.47 24.29
N LYS A 367 -30.00 9.04 25.37
CA LYS A 367 -30.74 7.78 25.43
C LYS A 367 -31.76 7.82 24.29
N LYS A 368 -31.60 6.94 23.30
CA LYS A 368 -32.64 6.63 22.33
C LYS A 368 -33.56 5.57 22.90
#